data_AF-A0AAD8WBD0-F1
#
_entry.id   AF-A0AAD8WBD0-F1
#
_cell.length_a   1.000
_cell.length_b   1.000
_cell.length_c   1.000
_cell.angle_alpha   90.00
_cell.angle_beta   90.00
_cell.angle_gamma   90.00
#
_symmetry.space_group_name_H-M   'P 1'
#
loop_
_entity.id
_entity.type
_entity.pdbx_description
1 polymer ?
#
loop_
_entity_poly.entity_id
_entity_poly.type
_entity_poly.pdbx_seq_one_letter_code
_entity_poly.pdbx_strand_id
1 'polypeptide(L)'
;MAPQTPLFPPSAFERRGGLPPCEPSRFSSNPTFDMAFLKAAYEGDLRLVKRAVRTVGRGAEGRRLAEKLGAVRDGYGTGLLHTAALGGSLPVCRYLLEDLHLDVNDVGPGGETPFTFAIANKNVDLVRYFLDQGADVHKGNDTGSPPLHLAAGEEGSCEMVELLLSKGADVDAVHFGGIALHLAARFGRDDIMKVLLDHHADHTIALGGTGYTVLVLATIMGSLKCVKVLLEAGADVDGTCKETPLMIAATHGSTAILKCLVLAGADANIPDSLGRVPIEIAARSGRREDVEVLFPVTSRIPSVRDWSVDGIMKHVKSVRPAKKAMLASAKFRAHEAFKKGDYLVAAKIYAEALDLDPGNATMLCNRSLCWLRYGDAKEALKDAQVLRMMRPGCPKACYREGSALMLLKDYKKACGALLDGLKLEPENVEIEDGLREALESLKVDRGSSQLDQHRYGKGVLA
;
A
#
# COMPACT_ATOMS: atom_id res chain seq x y z
N MET A 1 -17.99 10.88 18.57
CA MET A 1 -17.75 9.87 17.52
C MET A 1 -17.69 10.60 16.20
N ALA A 2 -16.50 10.80 15.64
CA ALA A 2 -16.34 11.26 14.27
C ALA A 2 -16.15 10.02 13.39
N PRO A 3 -16.75 9.95 12.19
CA PRO A 3 -16.50 8.83 11.29
C PRO A 3 -15.04 8.88 10.83
N GLN A 4 -14.34 7.76 10.96
CA GLN A 4 -12.99 7.62 10.43
C GLN A 4 -13.06 7.73 8.91
N THR A 5 -12.22 8.60 8.33
CA THR A 5 -11.96 8.60 6.89
C THR A 5 -11.32 7.27 6.49
N PRO A 6 -11.77 6.61 5.41
CA PRO A 6 -11.13 5.37 4.96
C PRO A 6 -9.68 5.66 4.57
N LEU A 7 -8.75 4.84 5.07
CA LEU A 7 -7.30 4.96 4.88
C LEU A 7 -6.85 4.62 3.44
N PHE A 8 -7.77 4.20 2.56
CA PHE A 8 -7.52 3.85 1.16
C PHE A 8 -8.73 4.24 0.30
N PRO A 9 -8.54 4.51 -1.01
CA PRO A 9 -9.65 4.81 -1.90
C PRO A 9 -10.66 3.64 -1.92
N PRO A 10 -11.97 3.91 -2.03
CA PRO A 10 -12.97 2.87 -2.18
C PRO A 10 -12.62 1.99 -3.39
N SER A 11 -12.82 0.67 -3.23
CA SER A 11 -12.57 -0.29 -4.30
C SER A 11 -13.37 0.12 -5.54
N ALA A 12 -12.85 -0.17 -6.73
CA ALA A 12 -13.53 0.13 -8.00
C ALA A 12 -14.93 -0.53 -8.10
N PHE A 13 -15.23 -1.50 -7.22
CA PHE A 13 -16.47 -2.25 -7.18
C PHE A 13 -17.62 -1.55 -6.43
N GLU A 14 -17.36 -0.69 -5.44
CA GLU A 14 -18.42 0.08 -4.76
C GLU A 14 -19.15 1.05 -5.71
N ARG A 15 -18.58 1.31 -6.90
CA ARG A 15 -19.20 2.17 -7.93
C ARG A 15 -20.14 1.45 -8.90
N ARG A 16 -20.23 0.12 -8.91
CA ARG A 16 -21.09 -0.62 -9.86
C ARG A 16 -22.39 -1.10 -9.22
N GLY A 17 -23.16 -0.15 -8.68
CA GLY A 17 -24.57 -0.34 -8.30
C GLY A 17 -25.56 -0.05 -9.44
N GLY A 18 -25.12 -0.10 -10.70
CA GLY A 18 -25.93 0.18 -11.89
C GLY A 18 -25.06 0.30 -13.14
N LEU A 19 -25.62 -0.03 -14.31
CA LEU A 19 -24.98 0.21 -15.62
C LEU A 19 -24.70 1.72 -15.77
N PRO A 20 -23.44 2.17 -15.97
CA PRO A 20 -23.16 3.56 -16.25
C PRO A 20 -23.60 3.92 -17.69
N PRO A 21 -23.83 5.21 -17.99
CA PRO A 21 -24.14 5.64 -19.34
C PRO A 21 -22.91 5.49 -20.25
N CYS A 22 -23.00 4.62 -21.25
CA CYS A 22 -21.95 4.43 -22.26
C CYS A 22 -22.07 5.47 -23.38
N GLU A 23 -20.96 6.15 -23.69
CA GLU A 23 -20.74 6.74 -25.01
C GLU A 23 -20.41 5.65 -26.04
N PRO A 24 -20.92 5.73 -27.28
CA PRO A 24 -20.72 4.69 -28.29
C PRO A 24 -19.32 4.78 -28.92
N SER A 25 -18.42 3.84 -28.59
CA SER A 25 -17.11 3.73 -29.25
C SER A 25 -17.10 2.75 -30.43
N ARG A 26 -16.87 3.31 -31.63
CA ARG A 26 -16.16 2.88 -32.87
C ARG A 26 -16.01 1.42 -33.34
N PHE A 27 -16.43 0.37 -32.63
CA PHE A 27 -16.17 -1.04 -33.05
C PHE A 27 -17.40 -1.89 -33.38
N SER A 28 -18.62 -1.40 -33.14
CA SER A 28 -19.86 -2.15 -33.44
C SER A 28 -20.58 -1.62 -34.68
N SER A 29 -21.03 -2.53 -35.55
CA SER A 29 -21.91 -2.22 -36.69
C SER A 29 -23.35 -1.85 -36.29
N ASN A 30 -23.79 -2.14 -35.06
CA ASN A 30 -25.10 -1.74 -34.53
C ASN A 30 -25.13 -1.73 -32.98
N PRO A 31 -24.74 -0.61 -32.34
CA PRO A 31 -24.54 -0.53 -30.89
C PRO A 31 -25.79 -0.81 -30.05
N THR A 32 -26.97 -0.42 -30.54
CA THR A 32 -28.24 -0.60 -29.80
C THR A 32 -28.68 -2.05 -29.75
N PHE A 33 -28.42 -2.79 -30.83
CA PHE A 33 -28.73 -4.22 -30.90
C PHE A 33 -27.78 -5.03 -30.02
N ASP A 34 -26.48 -4.76 -30.06
CA ASP A 34 -25.48 -5.47 -29.25
C ASP A 34 -25.77 -5.28 -27.75
N MET A 35 -26.16 -4.08 -27.33
CA MET A 35 -26.56 -3.82 -25.94
C MET A 35 -27.81 -4.61 -25.53
N ALA A 36 -28.83 -4.73 -26.39
CA ALA A 36 -30.01 -5.54 -26.08
C ALA A 36 -29.67 -7.05 -26.01
N PHE A 37 -28.74 -7.50 -26.86
CA PHE A 37 -28.27 -8.88 -26.85
C PHE A 37 -27.48 -9.21 -25.58
N LEU A 38 -26.54 -8.34 -25.20
CA LEU A 38 -25.76 -8.47 -23.97
C LEU A 38 -26.66 -8.38 -22.73
N LYS A 39 -27.64 -7.48 -22.72
CA LYS A 39 -28.64 -7.41 -21.64
C LYS A 39 -29.43 -8.70 -21.50
N ALA A 40 -29.88 -9.30 -22.62
CA ALA A 40 -30.56 -10.59 -22.57
C ALA A 40 -29.67 -11.72 -22.03
N ALA A 41 -28.37 -11.68 -22.32
CA ALA A 41 -27.40 -12.62 -21.76
C ALA A 41 -27.24 -12.42 -20.24
N TYR A 42 -27.12 -11.17 -19.77
CA TYR A 42 -27.06 -10.82 -18.35
C TYR A 42 -28.32 -11.26 -17.59
N GLU A 43 -29.49 -10.99 -18.16
CA GLU A 43 -30.79 -11.36 -17.56
C GLU A 43 -31.07 -12.87 -17.64
N GLY A 44 -30.25 -13.62 -18.38
CA GLY A 44 -30.41 -15.06 -18.54
C GLY A 44 -31.56 -15.47 -19.45
N ASP A 45 -32.10 -14.58 -20.29
CA ASP A 45 -33.17 -14.90 -21.23
C ASP A 45 -32.61 -15.70 -22.43
N LEU A 46 -32.52 -17.00 -22.25
CA LEU A 46 -32.03 -17.93 -23.26
C LEU A 46 -32.82 -17.85 -24.58
N ARG A 47 -34.12 -17.50 -24.55
CA ARG A 47 -34.94 -17.39 -25.77
C ARG A 47 -34.52 -16.17 -26.59
N LEU A 48 -34.34 -15.02 -25.93
CA LEU A 48 -33.86 -13.81 -26.57
C LEU A 48 -32.41 -13.96 -27.05
N VAL A 49 -31.54 -14.61 -26.27
CA VAL A 49 -30.17 -14.95 -26.67
C VAL A 49 -30.16 -15.80 -27.94
N LYS A 50 -30.94 -16.90 -27.98
CA LYS A 50 -31.06 -17.75 -29.18
C LYS A 50 -31.58 -16.98 -30.40
N ARG A 51 -32.54 -16.07 -30.20
CA ARG A 51 -33.05 -15.21 -31.28
C ARG A 51 -31.99 -14.25 -31.80
N ALA A 52 -31.23 -13.62 -30.91
CA ALA A 52 -30.17 -12.69 -31.27
C ALA A 52 -29.00 -13.40 -31.98
N VAL A 53 -28.61 -14.60 -31.53
CA VAL A 53 -27.59 -15.44 -32.19
C VAL A 53 -27.95 -15.75 -33.64
N ARG A 54 -29.22 -16.05 -33.96
CA ARG A 54 -29.65 -16.26 -35.36
C ARG A 54 -29.50 -15.02 -36.24
N THR A 55 -29.63 -13.83 -35.64
CA THR A 55 -29.48 -12.54 -36.34
C THR A 55 -28.01 -12.22 -36.58
N VAL A 56 -27.17 -12.29 -35.53
CA VAL A 56 -25.72 -12.03 -35.61
C VAL A 56 -25.03 -13.08 -36.49
N GLY A 57 -25.44 -14.33 -36.34
CA GLY A 57 -24.93 -15.49 -37.04
C GLY A 57 -25.40 -15.66 -38.47
N ARG A 58 -26.21 -14.74 -39.03
CA ARG A 58 -26.75 -14.89 -40.38
C ARG A 58 -25.61 -15.12 -41.40
N GLY A 59 -25.67 -16.26 -42.10
CA GLY A 59 -24.67 -16.68 -43.08
C GLY A 59 -23.33 -17.15 -42.49
N ALA A 60 -23.28 -17.51 -41.21
CA ALA A 60 -22.12 -18.08 -40.54
C ALA A 60 -22.50 -19.31 -39.72
N GLU A 61 -21.67 -20.34 -39.75
CA GLU A 61 -21.84 -21.59 -39.00
C GLU A 61 -20.49 -22.03 -38.40
N GLY A 62 -20.54 -22.92 -37.41
CA GLY A 62 -19.36 -23.46 -36.74
C GLY A 62 -18.41 -22.36 -36.24
N ARG A 63 -17.12 -22.47 -36.58
CA ARG A 63 -16.07 -21.52 -36.15
C ARG A 63 -16.39 -20.07 -36.53
N ARG A 64 -16.93 -19.83 -37.72
CA ARG A 64 -17.24 -18.45 -38.18
C ARG A 64 -18.37 -17.82 -37.35
N LEU A 65 -19.30 -18.64 -36.86
CA LEU A 65 -20.34 -18.19 -35.94
C LEU A 65 -19.72 -17.85 -34.57
N ALA A 66 -18.88 -18.73 -34.05
CA ALA A 66 -18.16 -18.51 -32.78
C ALA A 66 -17.31 -17.23 -32.82
N GLU A 67 -16.58 -16.97 -33.91
CA GLU A 67 -15.80 -15.74 -34.10
C GLU A 67 -16.67 -14.48 -34.11
N LYS A 68 -17.82 -14.52 -34.81
CA LYS A 68 -18.75 -13.37 -34.83
C LYS A 68 -19.35 -13.09 -33.45
N LEU A 69 -19.76 -14.13 -32.74
CA LEU A 69 -20.34 -14.00 -31.40
C LEU A 69 -19.28 -13.60 -30.36
N GLY A 70 -18.07 -14.16 -30.50
CA GLY A 70 -16.88 -13.81 -29.74
C GLY A 70 -16.34 -12.42 -30.06
N ALA A 71 -16.87 -11.71 -31.07
CA ALA A 71 -16.57 -10.30 -31.32
C ALA A 71 -17.63 -9.34 -30.73
N VAL A 72 -18.76 -9.86 -30.23
CA VAL A 72 -19.79 -9.02 -29.60
C VAL A 72 -19.26 -8.53 -28.26
N ARG A 73 -19.14 -7.20 -28.12
CA ARG A 73 -18.63 -6.50 -26.93
C ARG A 73 -19.53 -5.33 -26.54
N ASP A 74 -19.59 -5.02 -25.24
CA ASP A 74 -20.19 -3.76 -24.76
C ASP A 74 -19.26 -2.56 -25.02
N GLY A 75 -19.68 -1.36 -24.59
CA GLY A 75 -18.89 -0.14 -24.71
C GLY A 75 -17.59 -0.12 -23.88
N TYR A 76 -17.43 -1.05 -22.94
CA TYR A 76 -16.21 -1.26 -22.17
C TYR A 76 -15.33 -2.36 -22.76
N GLY A 77 -15.80 -3.06 -23.78
CA GLY A 77 -15.15 -4.20 -24.41
C GLY A 77 -15.40 -5.55 -23.72
N THR A 78 -16.39 -5.64 -22.82
CA THR A 78 -16.83 -6.87 -22.15
C THR A 78 -17.60 -7.79 -23.10
N GLY A 79 -17.27 -9.08 -23.15
CA GLY A 79 -17.89 -10.04 -24.07
C GLY A 79 -19.26 -10.59 -23.67
N LEU A 80 -19.87 -11.31 -24.62
CA LEU A 80 -21.15 -11.99 -24.42
C LEU A 80 -21.10 -13.04 -23.31
N LEU A 81 -20.06 -13.87 -23.30
CA LEU A 81 -19.88 -14.92 -22.29
C LEU A 81 -19.55 -14.32 -20.91
N HIS A 82 -18.74 -13.25 -20.85
CA HIS A 82 -18.49 -12.48 -19.63
C HIS A 82 -19.79 -11.93 -19.02
N THR A 83 -20.65 -11.38 -19.87
CA THR A 83 -21.92 -10.78 -19.45
C THR A 83 -22.91 -11.82 -18.95
N ALA A 84 -22.99 -12.98 -19.61
CA ALA A 84 -23.78 -14.12 -19.15
C ALA A 84 -23.27 -14.66 -17.80
N ALA A 85 -21.95 -14.71 -17.62
CA ALA A 85 -21.33 -15.16 -16.38
C ALA A 85 -21.57 -14.19 -15.22
N LEU A 86 -21.45 -12.89 -15.47
CA LEU A 86 -21.75 -11.85 -14.50
C LEU A 86 -23.23 -11.87 -14.07
N GLY A 87 -24.13 -12.21 -15.01
CA GLY A 87 -25.55 -12.42 -14.74
C GLY A 87 -25.89 -13.72 -14.00
N GLY A 88 -24.93 -14.65 -13.87
CA GLY A 88 -25.11 -15.92 -13.18
C GLY A 88 -25.94 -16.96 -13.95
N SER A 89 -26.20 -16.77 -15.25
CA SER A 89 -27.10 -17.64 -16.02
C SER A 89 -26.38 -18.88 -16.57
N LEU A 90 -26.42 -19.98 -15.81
CA LEU A 90 -25.87 -21.27 -16.24
C LEU A 90 -26.48 -21.77 -17.58
N PRO A 91 -27.80 -21.67 -17.86
CA PRO A 91 -28.35 -22.12 -19.14
C PRO A 91 -27.82 -21.32 -20.34
N VAL A 92 -27.59 -20.01 -20.18
CA VAL A 92 -27.00 -19.18 -21.24
C VAL A 92 -25.52 -19.52 -21.40
N CYS A 93 -24.75 -19.61 -20.33
CA CYS A 93 -23.33 -19.99 -20.40
C CYS A 93 -23.15 -21.36 -21.06
N ARG A 94 -23.99 -22.33 -20.71
CA ARG A 94 -24.01 -23.66 -21.33
C ARG A 94 -24.25 -23.59 -22.82
N TYR A 95 -25.28 -22.86 -23.24
CA TYR A 95 -25.57 -22.66 -24.66
C TYR A 95 -24.40 -22.02 -25.41
N LEU A 96 -23.73 -21.03 -24.82
CA LEU A 96 -22.61 -20.35 -25.45
C LEU A 96 -21.36 -21.24 -25.56
N LEU A 97 -21.09 -22.12 -24.61
CA LEU A 97 -19.91 -23.00 -24.63
C LEU A 97 -20.15 -24.30 -25.40
N GLU A 98 -21.27 -24.98 -25.15
CA GLU A 98 -21.54 -26.31 -25.72
C GLU A 98 -22.09 -26.23 -27.14
N ASP A 99 -23.08 -25.37 -27.40
CA ASP A 99 -23.73 -25.30 -28.72
C ASP A 99 -22.99 -24.35 -29.67
N LEU A 100 -22.33 -23.30 -29.15
CA LEU A 100 -21.69 -22.26 -29.95
C LEU A 100 -20.15 -22.26 -29.89
N HIS A 101 -19.56 -23.08 -29.01
CA HIS A 101 -18.11 -23.26 -28.90
C HIS A 101 -17.33 -21.94 -28.73
N LEU A 102 -17.87 -21.00 -27.93
CA LEU A 102 -17.11 -19.82 -27.52
C LEU A 102 -15.91 -20.22 -26.65
N ASP A 103 -14.85 -19.43 -26.70
CA ASP A 103 -13.68 -19.64 -25.86
C ASP A 103 -14.02 -19.35 -24.39
N VAL A 104 -13.85 -20.37 -23.54
CA VAL A 104 -14.08 -20.29 -22.09
C VAL A 104 -13.12 -19.31 -21.40
N ASN A 105 -11.94 -19.12 -21.99
CA ASN A 105 -10.87 -18.26 -21.49
C ASN A 105 -10.79 -16.92 -22.24
N ASP A 106 -11.85 -16.53 -22.96
CA ASP A 106 -11.91 -15.24 -23.65
C ASP A 106 -11.57 -14.09 -22.68
N VAL A 107 -10.70 -13.20 -23.11
CA VAL A 107 -10.11 -12.17 -22.25
C VAL A 107 -10.74 -10.83 -22.59
N GLY A 108 -11.34 -10.19 -21.60
CA GLY A 108 -11.82 -8.82 -21.71
C GLY A 108 -10.66 -7.81 -21.75
N PRO A 109 -10.93 -6.52 -21.98
CA PRO A 109 -9.90 -5.51 -22.17
C PRO A 109 -9.08 -5.23 -20.91
N GLY A 110 -9.66 -5.57 -19.77
CA GLY A 110 -9.01 -5.51 -18.50
C GLY A 110 -8.11 -6.72 -18.22
N GLY A 111 -8.45 -7.90 -18.73
CA GLY A 111 -7.79 -9.17 -18.40
C GLY A 111 -8.75 -10.20 -17.78
N GLU A 112 -9.96 -9.77 -17.47
CA GLU A 112 -11.04 -10.56 -16.92
C GLU A 112 -11.52 -11.66 -17.86
N THR A 113 -11.79 -12.83 -17.28
CA THR A 113 -12.38 -13.98 -17.96
C THR A 113 -13.83 -14.17 -17.52
N PRO A 114 -14.68 -14.87 -18.30
CA PRO A 114 -16.01 -15.25 -17.85
C PRO A 114 -15.99 -15.99 -16.50
N PHE A 115 -14.94 -16.78 -16.27
CA PHE A 115 -14.70 -17.45 -15.00
C PHE A 115 -14.54 -16.49 -13.82
N THR A 116 -13.75 -15.42 -13.95
CA THR A 116 -13.62 -14.40 -12.89
C THR A 116 -14.93 -13.64 -12.62
N PHE A 117 -15.78 -13.46 -13.63
CA PHE A 117 -17.12 -12.89 -13.44
C PHE A 117 -18.08 -13.84 -12.70
N ALA A 118 -17.97 -15.15 -12.92
CA ALA A 118 -18.74 -16.14 -12.16
C ALA A 118 -18.37 -16.12 -10.67
N ILE A 119 -17.08 -15.94 -10.34
CA ILE A 119 -16.61 -15.74 -8.97
C ILE A 119 -17.20 -14.46 -8.37
N ALA A 120 -17.15 -13.34 -9.09
CA ALA A 120 -17.73 -12.08 -8.63
C ALA A 120 -19.26 -12.14 -8.43
N ASN A 121 -19.96 -12.98 -9.21
CA ASN A 121 -21.38 -13.26 -9.04
C ASN A 121 -21.69 -14.19 -7.84
N LYS A 122 -20.65 -14.76 -7.19
CA LYS A 122 -20.76 -15.66 -6.03
C LYS A 122 -21.50 -16.98 -6.34
N ASN A 123 -21.54 -17.40 -7.61
CA ASN A 123 -22.28 -18.58 -8.06
C ASN A 123 -21.35 -19.80 -8.17
N VAL A 124 -21.33 -20.64 -7.14
CA VAL A 124 -20.44 -21.81 -7.06
C VAL A 124 -20.73 -22.84 -8.16
N ASP A 125 -21.99 -23.07 -8.52
CA ASP A 125 -22.36 -24.01 -9.60
C ASP A 125 -21.80 -23.56 -10.95
N LEU A 126 -21.84 -22.25 -11.19
CA LEU A 126 -21.31 -21.67 -12.42
C LEU A 126 -19.77 -21.70 -12.44
N VAL A 127 -19.12 -21.41 -11.30
CA VAL A 127 -17.67 -21.54 -11.13
C VAL A 127 -17.23 -22.99 -11.41
N ARG A 128 -17.93 -23.97 -10.83
CA ARG A 128 -17.70 -25.41 -11.05
C ARG A 128 -17.84 -25.77 -12.53
N TYR A 129 -18.92 -25.32 -13.17
CA TYR A 129 -19.16 -25.55 -14.58
C TYR A 129 -18.02 -24.98 -15.45
N PHE A 130 -17.60 -23.74 -15.23
CA PHE A 130 -16.49 -23.15 -15.99
C PHE A 130 -15.17 -23.93 -15.83
N LEU A 131 -14.85 -24.37 -14.60
CA LEU A 131 -13.67 -25.22 -14.36
C LEU A 131 -13.75 -26.56 -15.10
N ASP A 132 -14.93 -27.18 -15.13
CA ASP A 132 -15.15 -28.44 -15.87
C ASP A 132 -15.08 -28.24 -17.39
N GLN A 133 -15.32 -27.03 -17.89
CA GLN A 133 -15.13 -26.63 -19.29
C GLN A 133 -13.69 -26.19 -19.62
N GLY A 134 -12.75 -26.25 -18.67
CA GLY A 134 -11.35 -25.91 -18.90
C GLY A 134 -11.00 -24.43 -18.72
N ALA A 135 -11.76 -23.69 -17.90
CA ALA A 135 -11.34 -22.38 -17.44
C ALA A 135 -10.00 -22.44 -16.69
N ASP A 136 -9.11 -21.49 -16.97
CA ASP A 136 -7.80 -21.39 -16.32
C ASP A 136 -7.95 -20.88 -14.87
N VAL A 137 -7.65 -21.77 -13.91
CA VAL A 137 -7.74 -21.49 -12.46
C VAL A 137 -6.71 -20.45 -11.98
N HIS A 138 -5.71 -20.12 -12.78
CA HIS A 138 -4.68 -19.12 -12.46
C HIS A 138 -4.89 -17.78 -13.16
N LYS A 139 -5.77 -17.72 -14.17
CA LYS A 139 -6.00 -16.50 -14.95
C LYS A 139 -6.81 -15.48 -14.15
N GLY A 140 -6.09 -14.48 -13.64
CA GLY A 140 -6.66 -13.39 -12.87
C GLY A 140 -7.36 -12.31 -13.69
N ASN A 141 -7.94 -11.34 -12.98
CA ASN A 141 -8.54 -10.12 -13.55
C ASN A 141 -7.49 -9.06 -13.92
N ASP A 142 -7.92 -7.83 -14.16
CA ASP A 142 -7.09 -6.71 -14.64
C ASP A 142 -5.97 -6.27 -13.72
N THR A 143 -6.12 -6.52 -12.43
CA THR A 143 -5.05 -6.25 -11.47
C THR A 143 -4.05 -7.40 -11.44
N GLY A 144 -4.31 -8.49 -12.17
CA GLY A 144 -3.58 -9.74 -12.09
C GLY A 144 -3.89 -10.51 -10.81
N SER A 145 -5.04 -10.27 -10.16
CA SER A 145 -5.44 -11.01 -8.95
C SER A 145 -5.84 -12.43 -9.33
N PRO A 146 -5.17 -13.48 -8.83
CA PRO A 146 -5.56 -14.85 -9.09
C PRO A 146 -7.01 -15.13 -8.64
N PRO A 147 -7.74 -16.05 -9.29
CA PRO A 147 -9.11 -16.43 -8.90
C PRO A 147 -9.27 -16.78 -7.42
N LEU A 148 -8.26 -17.43 -6.81
CA LEU A 148 -8.26 -17.76 -5.38
C LEU A 148 -8.29 -16.50 -4.48
N HIS A 149 -7.63 -15.41 -4.87
CA HIS A 149 -7.65 -14.14 -4.11
C HIS A 149 -9.02 -13.49 -4.14
N LEU A 150 -9.71 -13.57 -5.28
CA LEU A 150 -11.10 -13.08 -5.41
C LEU A 150 -12.03 -13.89 -4.52
N ALA A 151 -11.89 -15.23 -4.53
CA ALA A 151 -12.68 -16.10 -3.67
C ALA A 151 -12.38 -15.91 -2.17
N ALA A 152 -11.14 -15.62 -1.80
CA ALA A 152 -10.76 -15.31 -0.42
C ALA A 152 -11.22 -13.92 0.05
N GLY A 153 -11.64 -13.06 -0.89
CA GLY A 153 -12.12 -11.71 -0.66
C GLY A 153 -13.58 -11.62 -0.20
N GLU A 154 -14.28 -10.58 -0.65
CA GLU A 154 -15.70 -10.33 -0.32
C GLU A 154 -16.65 -11.22 -1.15
N GLU A 155 -16.15 -11.74 -2.27
CA GLU A 155 -16.95 -12.40 -3.29
C GLU A 155 -17.12 -13.91 -3.07
N GLY A 156 -16.17 -14.61 -2.43
CA GLY A 156 -16.23 -16.07 -2.37
C GLY A 156 -16.92 -16.68 -1.15
N SER A 157 -16.93 -18.00 -1.10
CA SER A 157 -17.41 -18.84 -0.01
C SER A 157 -16.35 -19.91 0.31
N CYS A 158 -16.47 -20.60 1.45
CA CYS A 158 -15.60 -21.74 1.76
C CYS A 158 -15.65 -22.79 0.64
N GLU A 159 -16.86 -23.13 0.16
CA GLU A 159 -17.04 -24.09 -0.94
C GLU A 159 -16.33 -23.65 -2.23
N MET A 160 -16.35 -22.35 -2.54
CA MET A 160 -15.66 -21.82 -3.72
C MET A 160 -14.14 -21.91 -3.58
N VAL A 161 -13.61 -21.60 -2.40
CA VAL A 161 -12.17 -21.72 -2.11
C VAL A 161 -11.72 -23.18 -2.17
N GLU A 162 -12.45 -24.09 -1.54
CA GLU A 162 -12.20 -25.54 -1.61
C GLU A 162 -12.22 -26.04 -3.06
N LEU A 163 -13.20 -25.59 -3.85
CA LEU A 163 -13.30 -25.94 -5.26
C LEU A 163 -12.08 -25.47 -6.05
N LEU A 164 -11.65 -24.22 -5.90
CA LEU A 164 -10.48 -23.68 -6.59
C LEU A 164 -9.20 -24.43 -6.21
N LEU A 165 -8.99 -24.70 -4.92
CA LEU A 165 -7.86 -25.48 -4.42
C LEU A 165 -7.88 -26.92 -4.96
N SER A 166 -9.05 -27.56 -5.00
CA SER A 166 -9.21 -28.91 -5.56
C SER A 166 -8.89 -28.99 -7.06
N LYS A 167 -8.97 -27.86 -7.78
CA LYS A 167 -8.62 -27.74 -9.20
C LYS A 167 -7.18 -27.23 -9.42
N GLY A 168 -6.37 -27.16 -8.37
CA GLY A 168 -4.95 -26.84 -8.47
C GLY A 168 -4.60 -25.36 -8.36
N ALA A 169 -5.49 -24.52 -7.83
CA ALA A 169 -5.11 -23.14 -7.49
C ALA A 169 -3.91 -23.14 -6.53
N ASP A 170 -2.92 -22.31 -6.82
CA ASP A 170 -1.77 -22.12 -5.94
C ASP A 170 -2.20 -21.33 -4.69
N VAL A 171 -2.16 -21.99 -3.53
CA VAL A 171 -2.59 -21.45 -2.24
C VAL A 171 -1.78 -20.21 -1.84
N ASP A 172 -0.50 -20.16 -2.23
CA ASP A 172 0.45 -19.12 -1.88
C ASP A 172 0.81 -18.23 -3.06
N ALA A 173 -0.03 -18.19 -4.10
CA ALA A 173 0.15 -17.27 -5.21
C ALA A 173 0.25 -15.83 -4.69
N VAL A 174 1.36 -15.16 -4.97
CA VAL A 174 1.61 -13.82 -4.46
C VAL A 174 1.05 -12.78 -5.42
N HIS A 175 0.21 -11.89 -4.91
CA HIS A 175 -0.29 -10.71 -5.62
C HIS A 175 0.02 -9.43 -4.81
N PHE A 176 -0.24 -8.23 -5.35
CA PHE A 176 0.00 -6.94 -4.68
C PHE A 176 -0.60 -6.88 -3.26
N GLY A 177 -1.76 -7.52 -3.07
CA GLY A 177 -2.44 -7.64 -1.78
C GLY A 177 -1.93 -8.76 -0.86
N GLY A 178 -0.88 -9.49 -1.24
CA GLY A 178 -0.39 -10.70 -0.58
C GLY A 178 -0.92 -11.99 -1.20
N ILE A 179 -0.84 -13.07 -0.44
CA ILE A 179 -1.50 -14.36 -0.75
C ILE A 179 -2.98 -14.32 -0.37
N ALA A 180 -3.77 -15.31 -0.80
CA ALA A 180 -5.21 -15.41 -0.49
C ALA A 180 -5.49 -15.31 1.03
N LEU A 181 -4.58 -15.84 1.86
CA LEU A 181 -4.68 -15.77 3.33
C LEU A 181 -4.67 -14.32 3.88
N HIS A 182 -3.94 -13.40 3.24
CA HIS A 182 -3.96 -11.98 3.59
C HIS A 182 -5.31 -11.33 3.29
N LEU A 183 -5.95 -11.73 2.19
CA LEU A 183 -7.26 -11.23 1.79
C LEU A 183 -8.32 -11.70 2.79
N ALA A 184 -8.30 -12.98 3.16
CA ALA A 184 -9.17 -13.52 4.20
C ALA A 184 -9.01 -12.78 5.53
N ALA A 185 -7.76 -12.48 5.95
CA ALA A 185 -7.49 -11.68 7.14
C ALA A 185 -8.03 -10.24 7.04
N ARG A 186 -7.84 -9.60 5.88
CA ARG A 186 -8.30 -8.22 5.61
C ARG A 186 -9.82 -8.09 5.76
N PHE A 187 -10.56 -9.07 5.25
CA PHE A 187 -12.03 -9.09 5.30
C PHE A 187 -12.58 -9.78 6.56
N GLY A 188 -11.72 -10.21 7.49
CA GLY A 188 -12.14 -10.84 8.75
C GLY A 188 -12.79 -12.21 8.57
N ARG A 189 -12.44 -12.94 7.51
CA ARG A 189 -13.03 -14.23 7.12
C ARG A 189 -12.30 -15.40 7.76
N ASP A 190 -12.61 -15.67 9.02
CA ASP A 190 -12.00 -16.78 9.78
C ASP A 190 -12.38 -18.17 9.24
N ASP A 191 -13.52 -18.28 8.57
CA ASP A 191 -14.00 -19.49 7.90
C ASP A 191 -13.09 -19.87 6.71
N ILE A 192 -12.85 -18.94 5.79
CA ILE A 192 -11.95 -19.13 4.65
C ILE A 192 -10.51 -19.31 5.12
N MET A 193 -10.10 -18.57 6.16
CA MET A 193 -8.75 -18.68 6.71
C MET A 193 -8.44 -20.11 7.17
N LYS A 194 -9.40 -20.78 7.82
CA LYS A 194 -9.26 -22.20 8.19
C LYS A 194 -9.09 -23.08 6.97
N VAL A 195 -9.93 -22.93 5.94
CA VAL A 195 -9.80 -23.69 4.68
C VAL A 195 -8.42 -23.50 4.06
N LEU A 196 -7.93 -22.27 3.95
CA LEU A 196 -6.61 -21.98 3.38
C LEU A 196 -5.48 -22.61 4.20
N LEU A 197 -5.55 -22.55 5.54
CA LEU A 197 -4.56 -23.15 6.44
C LEU A 197 -4.60 -24.69 6.42
N ASP A 198 -5.80 -25.28 6.33
CA ASP A 198 -5.98 -26.73 6.14
C ASP A 198 -5.37 -27.21 4.82
N HIS A 199 -5.28 -26.32 3.83
CA HIS A 199 -4.56 -26.51 2.57
C HIS A 199 -3.12 -25.96 2.58
N HIS A 200 -2.52 -25.83 3.77
CA HIS A 200 -1.12 -25.48 3.98
C HIS A 200 -0.68 -24.09 3.50
N ALA A 201 -1.58 -23.10 3.47
CA ALA A 201 -1.21 -21.71 3.20
C ALA A 201 -0.11 -21.21 4.15
N ASP A 202 0.93 -20.57 3.61
CA ASP A 202 2.06 -20.08 4.39
C ASP A 202 1.70 -18.75 5.09
N HIS A 203 1.37 -18.84 6.38
CA HIS A 203 1.06 -17.68 7.23
C HIS A 203 2.30 -16.83 7.61
N THR A 204 3.51 -17.25 7.23
CA THR A 204 4.76 -16.51 7.49
C THR A 204 5.09 -15.49 6.39
N ILE A 205 4.45 -15.62 5.22
CA ILE A 205 4.62 -14.67 4.11
C ILE A 205 4.18 -13.27 4.58
N ALA A 206 5.03 -12.28 4.34
CA ALA A 206 4.73 -10.88 4.62
C ALA A 206 4.35 -10.13 3.33
N LEU A 207 3.49 -9.12 3.47
CA LEU A 207 3.21 -8.17 2.39
C LEU A 207 4.50 -7.47 1.93
N GLY A 208 4.73 -7.49 0.62
CA GLY A 208 5.98 -7.03 -0.01
C GLY A 208 6.40 -5.65 0.49
N GLY A 209 7.57 -5.58 1.12
CA GLY A 209 8.20 -4.33 1.58
C GLY A 209 7.66 -3.74 2.88
N THR A 210 6.62 -4.29 3.51
CA THR A 210 6.06 -3.77 4.78
C THR A 210 6.42 -4.62 6.00
N GLY A 211 6.69 -5.91 5.80
CA GLY A 211 6.89 -6.87 6.89
C GLY A 211 5.60 -7.25 7.62
N TYR A 212 4.42 -6.91 7.08
CA TYR A 212 3.13 -7.28 7.65
C TYR A 212 2.79 -8.71 7.28
N THR A 213 2.92 -9.63 8.25
CA THR A 213 2.40 -10.99 8.17
C THR A 213 0.87 -11.00 8.28
N VAL A 214 0.26 -12.16 8.05
CA VAL A 214 -1.19 -12.33 8.17
C VAL A 214 -1.69 -12.02 9.58
N LEU A 215 -0.93 -12.40 10.63
CA LEU A 215 -1.29 -12.12 12.04
C LEU A 215 -1.31 -10.62 12.32
N VAL A 216 -0.31 -9.89 11.80
CA VAL A 216 -0.23 -8.44 11.91
C VAL A 216 -1.44 -7.80 11.25
N LEU A 217 -1.78 -8.23 10.03
CA LEU A 217 -2.93 -7.70 9.31
C LEU A 217 -4.26 -7.99 10.02
N ALA A 218 -4.48 -9.23 10.51
CA ALA A 218 -5.67 -9.58 11.29
C ALA A 218 -5.81 -8.73 12.56
N THR A 219 -4.68 -8.40 13.20
CA THR A 219 -4.61 -7.53 14.38
C THR A 219 -4.97 -6.08 14.05
N ILE A 220 -4.44 -5.53 12.95
CA ILE A 220 -4.78 -4.19 12.44
C ILE A 220 -6.28 -4.09 12.13
N MET A 221 -6.83 -5.13 11.49
CA MET A 221 -8.26 -5.19 11.17
C MET A 221 -9.15 -5.44 12.39
N GLY A 222 -8.58 -5.74 13.55
CA GLY A 222 -9.34 -5.97 14.77
C GLY A 222 -10.14 -7.28 14.77
N SER A 223 -9.80 -8.25 13.91
CA SER A 223 -10.51 -9.54 13.84
C SER A 223 -9.94 -10.53 14.85
N LEU A 224 -10.55 -10.60 16.05
CA LEU A 224 -10.16 -11.56 17.08
C LEU A 224 -10.24 -13.02 16.62
N LYS A 225 -11.24 -13.35 15.79
CA LYS A 225 -11.40 -14.72 15.28
C LYS A 225 -10.24 -15.13 14.37
N CYS A 226 -9.85 -14.26 13.43
CA CYS A 226 -8.69 -14.51 12.57
C CYS A 226 -7.38 -14.59 13.38
N VAL A 227 -7.21 -13.71 14.38
CA VAL A 227 -6.05 -13.78 15.29
C VAL A 227 -5.97 -15.15 15.98
N LYS A 228 -7.08 -15.64 16.53
CA LYS A 228 -7.12 -16.97 17.17
C LYS A 228 -6.76 -18.09 16.20
N VAL A 229 -7.36 -18.10 15.02
CA VAL A 229 -7.08 -19.11 13.99
C VAL A 229 -5.60 -19.14 13.61
N LEU A 230 -4.96 -17.97 13.45
CA LEU A 230 -3.54 -17.89 13.11
C LEU A 230 -2.63 -18.35 14.24
N LEU A 231 -2.96 -18.02 15.49
CA LEU A 231 -2.21 -18.49 16.66
C LEU A 231 -2.36 -19.99 16.85
N GLU A 232 -3.55 -20.55 16.63
CA GLU A 232 -3.80 -22.00 16.62
C GLU A 232 -3.01 -22.71 15.52
N ALA A 233 -2.79 -22.05 14.37
CA ALA A 233 -1.95 -22.53 13.29
C ALA A 233 -0.43 -22.37 13.54
N GLY A 234 -0.02 -21.77 14.67
CA GLY A 234 1.39 -21.61 15.03
C GLY A 234 2.06 -20.36 14.42
N ALA A 235 1.28 -19.34 14.04
CA ALA A 235 1.85 -18.06 13.66
C ALA A 235 2.69 -17.46 14.79
N ASP A 236 3.85 -16.90 14.44
CA ASP A 236 4.70 -16.17 15.38
C ASP A 236 3.93 -15.00 16.00
N VAL A 237 3.70 -15.11 17.32
CA VAL A 237 2.87 -14.19 18.11
C VAL A 237 3.44 -12.76 18.13
N ASP A 238 4.76 -12.61 18.02
CA ASP A 238 5.44 -11.32 18.02
C ASP A 238 5.62 -10.75 16.60
N GLY A 239 5.51 -11.61 15.60
CA GLY A 239 5.63 -11.27 14.18
C GLY A 239 7.00 -10.70 13.79
N THR A 240 7.15 -10.37 12.52
CA THR A 240 8.45 -9.93 11.97
C THR A 240 8.61 -8.41 11.82
N CYS A 241 7.55 -7.63 12.07
CA CYS A 241 7.59 -6.17 11.93
C CYS A 241 8.03 -5.47 13.22
N LYS A 242 8.56 -4.25 13.08
CA LYS A 242 9.03 -3.44 14.23
C LYS A 242 7.92 -3.08 15.22
N GLU A 243 6.66 -3.04 14.77
CA GLU A 243 5.50 -2.84 15.63
C GLU A 243 4.81 -4.20 15.81
N THR A 244 5.01 -4.85 16.96
CA THR A 244 4.50 -6.21 17.18
C THR A 244 2.96 -6.23 17.22
N PRO A 245 2.30 -7.37 16.95
CA PRO A 245 0.85 -7.50 17.11
C PRO A 245 0.36 -6.99 18.47
N LEU A 246 1.13 -7.24 19.55
CA LEU A 246 0.79 -6.76 20.89
C LEU A 246 0.78 -5.23 20.97
N MET A 247 1.76 -4.54 20.36
CA MET A 247 1.76 -3.07 20.26
C MET A 247 0.60 -2.56 19.41
N ILE A 248 0.28 -3.21 18.29
CA ILE A 248 -0.82 -2.80 17.41
C ILE A 248 -2.14 -2.90 18.17
N ALA A 249 -2.39 -4.01 18.88
CA ALA A 249 -3.57 -4.17 19.74
C ALA A 249 -3.59 -3.12 20.86
N ALA A 250 -2.44 -2.85 21.49
CA ALA A 250 -2.23 -1.82 22.48
C ALA A 250 -2.20 -0.38 21.92
N THR A 251 -2.29 -0.17 20.60
CA THR A 251 -2.48 1.14 19.94
C THR A 251 -3.95 1.33 19.54
N HIS A 252 -4.59 0.30 18.99
CA HIS A 252 -5.99 0.33 18.55
C HIS A 252 -6.99 0.16 19.70
N GLY A 253 -6.58 -0.46 20.81
CA GLY A 253 -7.44 -0.68 21.98
C GLY A 253 -8.32 -1.89 21.85
N SER A 254 -7.81 -2.87 21.11
CA SER A 254 -8.43 -4.15 20.94
C SER A 254 -8.11 -5.02 22.15
N THR A 255 -8.66 -4.69 23.32
CA THR A 255 -8.34 -5.36 24.60
C THR A 255 -8.53 -6.88 24.53
N ALA A 256 -9.53 -7.36 23.77
CA ALA A 256 -9.73 -8.79 23.57
C ALA A 256 -8.60 -9.45 22.76
N ILE A 257 -8.07 -8.77 21.74
CA ILE A 257 -6.92 -9.25 20.96
C ILE A 257 -5.65 -9.16 21.80
N LEU A 258 -5.47 -8.08 22.54
CA LEU A 258 -4.35 -7.89 23.46
C LEU A 258 -4.29 -9.04 24.49
N LYS A 259 -5.41 -9.36 25.15
CA LYS A 259 -5.52 -10.52 26.05
C LYS A 259 -5.18 -11.82 25.33
N CYS A 260 -5.67 -12.01 24.09
CA CYS A 260 -5.39 -13.20 23.29
C CYS A 260 -3.89 -13.37 22.99
N LEU A 261 -3.21 -12.28 22.59
CA LEU A 261 -1.78 -12.30 22.29
C LEU A 261 -0.94 -12.56 23.54
N VAL A 262 -1.27 -11.92 24.67
CA VAL A 262 -0.61 -12.19 25.96
C VAL A 262 -0.76 -13.66 26.37
N LEU A 263 -1.96 -14.22 26.24
CA LEU A 263 -2.21 -15.64 26.52
C LEU A 263 -1.43 -16.57 25.57
N ALA A 264 -1.19 -16.15 24.34
CA ALA A 264 -0.38 -16.88 23.37
C ALA A 264 1.14 -16.69 23.55
N GLY A 265 1.57 -15.94 24.58
CA GLY A 265 2.99 -15.79 24.93
C GLY A 265 3.71 -14.63 24.24
N ALA A 266 2.99 -13.62 23.75
CA ALA A 266 3.60 -12.40 23.20
C ALA A 266 4.57 -11.74 24.19
N ASP A 267 5.76 -11.34 23.73
CA ASP A 267 6.72 -10.64 24.56
C ASP A 267 6.30 -9.18 24.78
N ALA A 268 5.83 -8.91 26.00
CA ALA A 268 5.39 -7.59 26.44
C ALA A 268 6.55 -6.59 26.70
N ASN A 269 7.80 -6.97 26.39
CA ASN A 269 9.00 -6.16 26.61
C ASN A 269 9.70 -5.73 25.33
N ILE A 270 9.24 -6.17 24.15
CA ILE A 270 9.77 -5.68 22.87
C ILE A 270 9.48 -4.18 22.78
N PRO A 271 10.48 -3.32 22.55
CA PRO A 271 10.27 -1.89 22.38
C PRO A 271 10.01 -1.52 20.92
N ASP A 272 9.20 -0.50 20.69
CA ASP A 272 8.99 0.08 19.36
C ASP A 272 10.19 0.93 18.92
N SER A 273 10.09 1.55 17.74
CA SER A 273 11.13 2.44 17.19
C SER A 273 11.42 3.68 18.03
N LEU A 274 10.56 4.00 19.00
CA LEU A 274 10.72 5.10 19.95
C LEU A 274 11.17 4.61 21.34
N GLY A 275 11.53 3.32 21.46
CA GLY A 275 11.97 2.71 22.71
C GLY A 275 10.83 2.40 23.69
N ARG A 276 9.56 2.47 23.23
CA ARG A 276 8.39 2.28 24.11
C ARG A 276 7.96 0.82 24.08
N VAL A 277 7.70 0.25 25.24
CA VAL A 277 7.11 -1.09 25.35
C VAL A 277 5.57 -1.04 25.32
N PRO A 278 4.86 -2.13 24.99
CA PRO A 278 3.40 -2.17 24.88
C PRO A 278 2.63 -1.50 26.03
N ILE A 279 3.07 -1.66 27.29
CA ILE A 279 2.39 -1.09 28.45
C ILE A 279 2.42 0.46 28.44
N GLU A 280 3.49 1.06 27.93
CA GLU A 280 3.60 2.52 27.79
C GLU A 280 2.71 3.04 26.67
N ILE A 281 2.53 2.26 25.60
CA ILE A 281 1.62 2.56 24.49
C ILE A 281 0.16 2.54 24.97
N ALA A 282 -0.23 1.50 25.72
CA ALA A 282 -1.54 1.39 26.35
C ALA A 282 -1.80 2.58 27.31
N ALA A 283 -0.81 2.91 28.15
CA ALA A 283 -0.90 4.02 29.08
C ALA A 283 -1.03 5.38 28.40
N ARG A 284 -0.28 5.59 27.31
CA ARG A 284 -0.35 6.81 26.48
C ARG A 284 -1.70 6.97 25.79
N SER A 285 -2.35 5.86 25.47
CA SER A 285 -3.69 5.81 24.88
C SER A 285 -4.80 5.95 25.94
N GLY A 286 -4.45 5.98 27.22
CA GLY A 286 -5.40 6.14 28.33
C GLY A 286 -6.19 4.87 28.66
N ARG A 287 -5.78 3.71 28.14
CA ARG A 287 -6.49 2.44 28.32
C ARG A 287 -6.00 1.73 29.57
N ARG A 288 -6.65 2.01 30.69
CA ARG A 288 -6.33 1.39 31.99
C ARG A 288 -6.42 -0.14 31.92
N GLU A 289 -7.46 -0.68 31.32
CA GLU A 289 -7.66 -2.14 31.24
C GLU A 289 -6.49 -2.83 30.51
N ASP A 290 -6.02 -2.26 29.40
CA ASP A 290 -4.85 -2.78 28.68
C ASP A 290 -3.57 -2.73 29.53
N VAL A 291 -3.39 -1.66 30.32
CA VAL A 291 -2.27 -1.54 31.26
C VAL A 291 -2.35 -2.61 32.35
N GLU A 292 -3.54 -2.88 32.87
CA GLU A 292 -3.77 -3.94 33.87
C GLU A 292 -3.47 -5.33 33.31
N VAL A 293 -3.81 -5.60 32.04
CA VAL A 293 -3.49 -6.86 31.37
C VAL A 293 -1.99 -7.01 31.14
N LEU A 294 -1.29 -5.94 30.77
CA LEU A 294 0.15 -5.97 30.48
C LEU A 294 1.02 -5.94 31.73
N PHE A 295 0.56 -5.30 32.81
CA PHE A 295 1.33 -5.13 34.05
C PHE A 295 1.99 -6.42 34.59
N PRO A 296 1.30 -7.57 34.70
CA PRO A 296 1.92 -8.80 35.21
C PRO A 296 2.95 -9.44 34.26
N VAL A 297 2.92 -9.09 32.97
CA VAL A 297 3.80 -9.69 31.95
C VAL A 297 4.91 -8.74 31.48
N THR A 298 4.90 -7.48 31.92
CA THR A 298 5.92 -6.49 31.59
C THR A 298 6.95 -6.35 32.71
N SER A 299 8.23 -6.40 32.33
CA SER A 299 9.36 -6.11 33.21
C SER A 299 9.34 -4.67 33.69
N ARG A 300 9.83 -4.44 34.90
CA ARG A 300 9.90 -3.10 35.49
C ARG A 300 10.71 -2.15 34.62
N ILE A 301 10.10 -1.04 34.22
CA ILE A 301 10.77 0.02 33.46
C ILE A 301 11.51 0.95 34.45
N PRO A 302 12.86 1.08 34.36
CA PRO A 302 13.64 1.84 35.35
C PRO A 302 13.28 3.33 35.48
N SER A 303 12.81 3.95 34.39
CA SER A 303 12.39 5.37 34.38
C SER A 303 11.11 5.62 35.18
N VAL A 304 10.31 4.57 35.43
CA VAL A 304 9.05 4.63 36.17
C VAL A 304 9.32 4.38 37.66
N ARG A 305 9.35 5.46 38.45
CA ARG A 305 9.59 5.39 39.90
C ARG A 305 8.51 4.61 40.65
N ASP A 306 7.25 4.93 40.38
CA ASP A 306 6.07 4.27 40.94
C ASP A 306 5.63 3.17 39.98
N TRP A 307 6.07 1.93 40.23
CA TRP A 307 5.74 0.77 39.40
C TRP A 307 4.39 0.16 39.80
N SER A 308 3.35 0.96 39.62
CA SER A 308 1.94 0.57 39.73
C SER A 308 1.22 0.98 38.46
N VAL A 309 0.02 0.44 38.21
CA VAL A 309 -0.83 0.84 37.08
C VAL A 309 -1.02 2.38 37.08
N ASP A 310 -1.31 2.96 38.24
CA ASP A 310 -1.46 4.41 38.39
C ASP A 310 -0.15 5.17 38.17
N GLY A 311 0.96 4.66 38.70
CA GLY A 311 2.28 5.24 38.55
C GLY A 311 2.77 5.26 37.11
N ILE A 312 2.56 4.18 36.35
CA ILE A 312 2.85 4.09 34.90
C ILE A 312 1.98 5.09 34.13
N MET A 313 0.67 5.09 34.38
CA MET A 313 -0.27 6.00 33.73
C MET A 313 0.09 7.47 33.99
N LYS A 314 0.49 7.80 35.22
CA LYS A 314 0.93 9.15 35.63
C LYS A 314 2.27 9.51 35.00
N HIS A 315 3.24 8.59 34.98
CA HIS A 315 4.56 8.79 34.38
C HIS A 315 4.43 9.16 32.90
N VAL A 316 3.73 8.33 32.11
CA VAL A 316 3.56 8.55 30.67
C VAL A 316 2.82 9.88 30.38
N LYS A 317 1.81 10.22 31.20
CA LYS A 317 1.13 11.53 31.12
C LYS A 317 2.06 12.71 31.40
N SER A 318 3.05 12.56 32.28
CA SER A 318 4.01 13.63 32.61
C SER A 318 5.10 13.82 31.55
N VAL A 319 5.51 12.74 30.88
CA VAL A 319 6.57 12.77 29.83
C VAL A 319 6.09 13.53 28.59
N ARG A 320 4.82 13.40 28.20
CA ARG A 320 4.30 14.00 26.95
C ARG A 320 4.33 15.54 26.96
N PRO A 321 3.84 16.25 28.00
CA PRO A 321 4.03 17.70 28.12
C PRO A 321 5.49 18.09 28.30
N ALA A 322 6.28 17.32 29.06
CA ALA A 322 7.69 17.61 29.30
C ALA A 322 8.53 17.58 28.00
N LYS A 323 8.40 16.52 27.18
CA LYS A 323 9.08 16.43 25.87
C LYS A 323 8.65 17.57 24.95
N LYS A 324 7.35 17.88 24.88
CA LYS A 324 6.83 18.98 24.05
C LYS A 324 7.36 20.35 24.52
N ALA A 325 7.43 20.58 25.84
CA ALA A 325 7.96 21.80 26.42
C ALA A 325 9.48 21.94 26.21
N MET A 326 10.24 20.85 26.36
CA MET A 326 11.68 20.81 26.07
C MET A 326 11.96 21.13 24.60
N LEU A 327 11.25 20.49 23.67
CA LEU A 327 11.38 20.76 22.23
C LEU A 327 10.97 22.20 21.87
N ALA A 328 9.91 22.74 22.48
CA ALA A 328 9.49 24.11 22.28
C ALA A 328 10.52 25.13 22.82
N SER A 329 11.08 24.86 24.00
CA SER A 329 12.15 25.66 24.60
C SER A 329 13.42 25.62 23.76
N ALA A 330 13.84 24.44 23.29
CA ALA A 330 14.99 24.28 22.40
C ALA A 330 14.78 25.05 21.10
N LYS A 331 13.60 24.96 20.47
CA LYS A 331 13.25 25.74 19.29
C LYS A 331 13.34 27.25 19.53
N PHE A 332 12.78 27.72 20.65
CA PHE A 332 12.81 29.14 21.01
C PHE A 332 14.25 29.63 21.22
N ARG A 333 15.04 28.93 22.03
CA ARG A 333 16.45 29.26 22.30
C ARG A 333 17.30 29.24 21.04
N ALA A 334 17.12 28.22 20.19
CA ALA A 334 17.84 28.11 18.92
C ALA A 334 17.45 29.24 17.95
N HIS A 335 16.17 29.62 17.90
CA HIS A 335 15.71 30.73 17.07
C HIS A 335 16.23 32.10 17.55
N GLU A 336 16.31 32.32 18.86
CA GLU A 336 16.92 33.53 19.43
C GLU A 336 18.44 33.59 19.16
N ALA A 337 19.15 32.46 19.27
CA ALA A 337 20.56 32.38 18.86
C ALA A 337 20.72 32.67 17.35
N PHE A 338 19.84 32.10 16.52
CA PHE A 338 19.85 32.33 15.08
C PHE A 338 19.68 33.81 14.72
N LYS A 339 18.73 34.53 15.37
CA LYS A 339 18.54 35.97 15.17
C LYS A 339 19.76 36.81 15.53
N LYS A 340 20.53 36.38 16.54
CA LYS A 340 21.76 37.05 16.98
C LYS A 340 22.96 36.77 16.07
N GLY A 341 22.81 35.88 15.09
CA GLY A 341 23.90 35.42 14.22
C GLY A 341 24.74 34.29 14.81
N ASP A 342 24.36 33.75 15.97
CA ASP A 342 25.06 32.65 16.66
C ASP A 342 24.69 31.29 16.05
N TYR A 343 24.95 31.10 14.76
CA TYR A 343 24.47 29.93 13.99
C TYR A 343 24.98 28.59 14.54
N LEU A 344 26.22 28.52 15.01
CA LEU A 344 26.77 27.31 15.63
C LEU A 344 26.03 26.94 16.93
N VAL A 345 25.69 27.94 17.75
CA VAL A 345 24.95 27.73 19.00
C VAL A 345 23.54 27.25 18.69
N ALA A 346 22.88 27.88 17.71
CA ALA A 346 21.57 27.44 17.24
C ALA A 346 21.60 25.99 16.72
N ALA A 347 22.62 25.64 15.93
CA ALA A 347 22.78 24.29 15.38
C ALA A 347 22.97 23.23 16.48
N LYS A 348 23.77 23.54 17.51
CA LYS A 348 23.97 22.65 18.66
C LYS A 348 22.69 22.45 19.47
N ILE A 349 21.92 23.51 19.72
CA ILE A 349 20.63 23.40 20.42
C ILE A 349 19.65 22.54 19.62
N TYR A 350 19.62 22.67 18.29
CA TYR A 350 18.81 21.78 17.45
C TYR A 350 19.33 20.34 17.46
N ALA A 351 20.64 20.10 17.60
CA ALA A 351 21.19 18.76 17.74
C ALA A 351 20.71 18.09 19.04
N GLU A 352 20.80 18.79 20.17
CA GLU A 352 20.27 18.30 21.46
C GLU A 352 18.75 18.01 21.37
N ALA A 353 17.99 18.82 20.63
CA ALA A 353 16.57 18.58 20.40
C ALA A 353 16.30 17.34 19.52
N LEU A 354 17.18 17.08 18.55
CA LEU A 354 17.08 15.90 17.67
C LEU A 354 17.50 14.61 18.39
N ASP A 355 18.36 14.68 19.41
CA ASP A 355 18.63 13.53 20.29
C ASP A 355 17.37 13.09 21.05
N LEU A 356 16.47 14.05 21.37
CA LEU A 356 15.17 13.77 22.00
C LEU A 356 14.10 13.32 21.00
N ASP A 357 14.17 13.77 19.74
CA ASP A 357 13.17 13.49 18.71
C ASP A 357 13.80 13.46 17.30
N PRO A 358 14.46 12.35 16.92
CA PRO A 358 15.22 12.26 15.66
C PRO A 358 14.36 12.46 14.41
N GLY A 359 13.06 12.13 14.48
CA GLY A 359 12.10 12.30 13.38
C GLY A 359 11.56 13.72 13.21
N ASN A 360 12.06 14.70 13.98
CA ASN A 360 11.55 16.07 13.93
C ASN A 360 12.09 16.84 12.71
N ALA A 361 11.43 16.65 11.57
CA ALA A 361 11.80 17.27 10.30
C ALA A 361 11.88 18.82 10.38
N THR A 362 11.12 19.47 11.27
CA THR A 362 11.23 20.93 11.47
C THR A 362 12.55 21.31 12.13
N MET A 363 12.98 20.60 13.18
CA MET A 363 14.27 20.87 13.83
C MET A 363 15.43 20.54 12.88
N LEU A 364 15.34 19.44 12.13
CA LEU A 364 16.37 19.06 11.16
C LEU A 364 16.51 20.09 10.03
N CYS A 365 15.38 20.56 9.48
CA CYS A 365 15.38 21.61 8.47
C CYS A 365 16.01 22.92 8.99
N ASN A 366 15.73 23.28 10.24
CA ASN A 366 16.30 24.48 10.85
C ASN A 366 17.79 24.31 11.18
N ARG A 367 18.23 23.12 11.61
CA ARG A 367 19.63 22.81 11.86
C ARG A 367 20.46 22.86 10.58
N SER A 368 19.96 22.28 9.49
CA SER A 368 20.56 22.38 8.15
C SER A 368 20.78 23.84 7.73
N LEU A 369 19.79 24.70 7.94
CA LEU A 369 19.93 26.14 7.69
C LEU A 369 21.01 26.80 8.58
N CYS A 370 21.07 26.43 9.86
CA CYS A 370 22.11 26.95 10.77
C CYS A 370 23.51 26.56 10.28
N TRP A 371 23.71 25.31 9.85
CA TRP A 371 24.97 24.85 9.28
C TRP A 371 25.36 25.60 8.00
N LEU A 372 24.40 25.83 7.10
CA LEU A 372 24.62 26.64 5.89
C LEU A 372 25.07 28.07 6.23
N ARG A 373 24.41 28.72 7.21
CA ARG A 373 24.76 30.09 7.62
C ARG A 373 26.09 30.17 8.37
N TYR A 374 26.47 29.10 9.07
CA TYR A 374 27.77 28.97 9.71
C TYR A 374 28.91 28.68 8.71
N GLY A 375 28.59 28.05 7.57
CA GLY A 375 29.55 27.66 6.53
C GLY A 375 29.99 26.19 6.60
N ASP A 376 29.40 25.37 7.47
CA ASP A 376 29.67 23.93 7.51
C ASP A 376 28.79 23.18 6.50
N ALA A 377 29.26 23.17 5.26
CA ALA A 377 28.54 22.57 4.15
C ALA A 377 28.39 21.03 4.26
N LYS A 378 29.28 20.35 5.00
CA LYS A 378 29.23 18.90 5.16
C LYS A 378 28.08 18.48 6.07
N GLU A 379 27.96 19.14 7.23
CA GLU A 379 26.84 18.86 8.15
C GLU A 379 25.50 19.34 7.58
N ALA A 380 25.49 20.46 6.85
CA ALA A 380 24.31 20.93 6.14
C ALA A 380 23.80 19.91 5.10
N LEU A 381 24.72 19.29 4.35
CA LEU A 381 24.39 18.28 3.33
C LEU A 381 23.81 17.01 3.95
N LYS A 382 24.42 16.51 5.05
CA LYS A 382 23.90 15.34 5.78
C LYS A 382 22.47 15.57 6.24
N ASP A 383 22.19 16.70 6.87
CA ASP A 383 20.85 17.03 7.35
C ASP A 383 19.84 17.16 6.19
N ALA A 384 20.25 17.74 5.06
CA ALA A 384 19.38 17.90 3.90
C ALA A 384 19.03 16.55 3.23
N GLN A 385 19.99 15.62 3.14
CA GLN A 385 19.75 14.28 2.61
C GLN A 385 18.83 13.46 3.52
N VAL A 386 19.04 13.53 4.84
CA VAL A 386 18.13 12.90 5.82
C VAL A 386 16.73 13.51 5.72
N LEU A 387 16.62 14.83 5.51
CA LEU A 387 15.34 15.50 5.31
C LEU A 387 14.63 15.05 4.03
N ARG A 388 15.36 14.82 2.92
CA ARG A 388 14.80 14.28 1.67
C ARG A 388 14.33 12.83 1.82
N MET A 389 15.04 12.00 2.58
CA MET A 389 14.59 10.65 2.90
C MET A 389 13.31 10.66 3.74
N MET A 390 13.20 11.57 4.71
CA MET A 390 12.02 11.69 5.57
C MET A 390 10.82 12.35 4.87
N ARG A 391 11.07 13.31 3.97
CA ARG A 391 10.03 14.06 3.24
C ARG A 391 10.42 14.24 1.76
N PRO A 392 10.18 13.22 0.92
CA PRO A 392 10.56 13.27 -0.51
C PRO A 392 9.91 14.41 -1.30
N GLY A 393 8.71 14.85 -0.90
CA GLY A 393 7.97 15.95 -1.54
C GLY A 393 8.23 17.34 -0.93
N CYS A 394 9.41 17.60 -0.34
CA CYS A 394 9.70 18.89 0.31
C CYS A 394 10.69 19.75 -0.51
N PRO A 395 10.22 20.82 -1.21
CA PRO A 395 11.08 21.69 -2.01
C PRO A 395 12.23 22.33 -1.19
N LYS A 396 11.95 22.67 0.08
CA LYS A 396 12.96 23.21 1.00
C LYS A 396 14.13 22.25 1.24
N ALA A 397 13.89 20.94 1.23
CA ALA A 397 14.96 19.96 1.41
C ALA A 397 15.90 19.94 0.19
N CYS A 398 15.31 19.96 -1.01
CA CYS A 398 16.04 20.08 -2.27
C CYS A 398 16.87 21.37 -2.34
N TYR A 399 16.30 22.50 -1.92
CA TYR A 399 17.01 23.77 -1.84
C TYR A 399 18.22 23.69 -0.88
N ARG A 400 18.03 23.16 0.33
CA ARG A 400 19.11 23.05 1.33
C ARG A 400 20.25 22.15 0.85
N GLU A 401 19.93 21.03 0.20
CA GLU A 401 20.93 20.15 -0.41
C GLU A 401 21.67 20.87 -1.54
N GLY A 402 20.95 21.55 -2.43
CA GLY A 402 21.52 22.38 -3.49
C GLY A 402 22.50 23.42 -2.95
N SER A 403 22.08 24.21 -1.96
CA SER A 403 22.95 25.22 -1.31
C SER A 403 24.17 24.61 -0.62
N ALA A 404 24.04 23.45 0.02
CA ALA A 404 25.17 22.77 0.65
C ALA A 404 26.19 22.29 -0.39
N LEU A 405 25.71 21.71 -1.50
CA LEU A 405 26.55 21.26 -2.61
C LEU A 405 27.23 22.43 -3.33
N MET A 406 26.55 23.58 -3.43
CA MET A 406 27.15 24.82 -3.93
C MET A 406 28.35 25.26 -3.09
N LEU A 407 28.23 25.25 -1.76
CA LEU A 407 29.34 25.56 -0.85
C LEU A 407 30.48 24.54 -0.94
N LEU A 408 30.17 23.26 -1.20
CA LEU A 408 31.15 22.20 -1.46
C LEU A 408 31.76 22.25 -2.88
N LYS A 409 31.29 23.17 -3.73
CA LYS A 409 31.67 23.29 -5.15
C LYS A 409 31.33 22.06 -6.00
N ASP A 410 30.39 21.22 -5.57
CA ASP A 410 29.84 20.13 -6.39
C ASP A 410 28.63 20.65 -7.20
N TYR A 411 28.93 21.54 -8.15
CA TYR A 411 27.92 22.29 -8.90
C TYR A 411 27.01 21.37 -9.73
N LYS A 412 27.54 20.23 -10.20
CA LYS A 412 26.76 19.25 -10.97
C LYS A 412 25.65 18.63 -10.13
N LYS A 413 25.97 18.17 -8.91
CA LYS A 413 24.96 17.62 -8.00
C LYS A 413 24.04 18.71 -7.46
N ALA A 414 24.55 19.92 -7.24
CA ALA A 414 23.75 21.07 -6.83
C ALA A 414 22.63 21.36 -7.83
N CYS A 415 22.93 21.43 -9.13
CA CYS A 415 21.93 21.59 -10.18
C CYS A 415 20.89 20.46 -10.16
N GLY A 416 21.32 19.21 -9.96
CA GLY A 416 20.39 18.07 -9.86
C GLY A 416 19.40 18.20 -8.72
N ALA A 417 19.89 18.53 -7.52
CA ALA A 417 19.05 18.73 -6.34
C ALA A 417 18.07 19.92 -6.51
N LEU A 418 18.52 21.03 -7.09
CA LEU A 418 17.68 22.22 -7.31
C LEU A 418 16.62 21.99 -8.40
N LEU A 419 16.95 21.25 -9.47
CA LEU A 419 15.98 20.82 -10.48
C LEU A 419 14.91 19.90 -9.89
N ASP A 420 15.28 18.98 -8.99
CA ASP A 420 14.31 18.17 -8.26
C ASP A 420 13.38 19.04 -7.39
N GLY A 421 13.91 20.14 -6.82
CA GLY A 421 13.11 21.14 -6.12
C GLY A 421 12.07 21.84 -7.01
N LEU A 422 12.47 22.30 -8.20
CA LEU A 422 11.57 22.96 -9.15
C LEU A 422 10.51 22.02 -9.73
N LYS A 423 10.79 20.71 -9.85
CA LYS A 423 9.76 19.72 -10.21
C LYS A 423 8.64 19.65 -9.17
N LEU A 424 8.96 19.89 -7.91
CA LEU A 424 8.01 19.88 -6.81
C LEU A 424 7.28 21.23 -6.69
N GLU A 425 7.97 22.35 -6.89
CA GLU A 425 7.43 23.71 -6.80
C GLU A 425 8.01 24.59 -7.92
N PRO A 426 7.37 24.62 -9.11
CA PRO A 426 7.91 25.28 -10.30
C PRO A 426 8.06 26.80 -10.17
N GLU A 427 7.28 27.45 -9.31
CA GLU A 427 7.26 28.91 -9.12
C GLU A 427 8.15 29.38 -7.95
N ASN A 428 9.02 28.50 -7.42
CA ASN A 428 9.88 28.84 -6.29
C ASN A 428 11.10 29.67 -6.72
N VAL A 429 10.99 30.99 -6.55
CA VAL A 429 12.03 31.97 -6.89
C VAL A 429 13.38 31.68 -6.22
N GLU A 430 13.40 31.25 -4.96
CA GLU A 430 14.66 30.95 -4.26
C GLU A 430 15.41 29.78 -4.90
N ILE A 431 14.67 28.74 -5.33
CA ILE A 431 15.26 27.56 -5.98
C ILE A 431 15.69 27.91 -7.41
N GLU A 432 14.91 28.71 -8.13
CA GLU A 432 15.24 29.17 -9.47
C GLU A 432 16.54 29.99 -9.48
N ASP A 433 16.67 30.97 -8.59
CA ASP A 433 17.87 31.79 -8.46
C ASP A 433 19.08 30.94 -8.05
N GLY A 434 18.91 30.02 -7.10
CA GLY A 434 19.96 29.07 -6.73
C GLY A 434 20.41 28.19 -7.90
N LEU A 435 19.48 27.75 -8.76
CA LEU A 435 19.80 26.94 -9.93
C LEU A 435 20.56 27.77 -10.98
N ARG A 436 20.18 29.03 -11.17
CA ARG A 436 20.88 29.96 -12.06
C ARG A 436 22.34 30.14 -11.62
N GLU A 437 22.56 30.39 -10.34
CA GLU A 437 23.90 30.53 -9.74
C GLU A 437 24.73 29.24 -9.88
N ALA A 438 24.11 28.08 -9.68
CA ALA A 438 24.75 26.78 -9.85
C ALA A 438 25.19 26.51 -11.29
N LEU A 439 24.35 26.86 -12.27
CA LEU A 439 24.65 26.71 -13.69
C LEU A 439 25.76 27.65 -14.16
N GLU A 440 25.78 28.88 -13.66
CA GLU A 440 26.86 29.84 -13.92
C GLU A 440 28.19 29.34 -13.35
N SER A 441 28.19 28.89 -12.10
CA SER A 441 29.37 28.33 -11.44
C SER A 441 29.91 27.08 -12.17
N LEU A 442 29.01 26.21 -12.64
CA LEU A 442 29.38 25.03 -13.42
C LEU A 442 30.01 25.38 -14.79
N LYS A 443 29.57 26.47 -15.43
CA LYS A 443 30.18 26.94 -16.69
C LYS A 443 31.59 27.45 -16.47
N VAL A 444 31.82 28.21 -15.39
CA VAL A 444 33.13 28.75 -15.01
C VAL A 444 34.10 27.62 -14.63
N ASP A 445 33.64 26.62 -13.88
CA ASP A 445 34.43 25.45 -13.49
C ASP A 445 34.87 24.59 -14.69
N ARG A 446 33.99 24.42 -15.69
CA ARG A 446 34.33 23.75 -16.96
C ARG A 446 35.32 24.56 -17.81
N GLY A 447 35.16 25.88 -17.86
CA GLY A 447 36.06 26.77 -18.59
C GLY A 447 37.48 26.83 -18.00
N SER A 448 37.60 26.82 -16.67
CA SER A 448 38.89 26.73 -15.97
C SER A 448 39.56 25.37 -16.14
N SER A 449 38.80 24.28 -16.09
CA SER A 449 39.30 22.92 -16.36
C SER A 449 39.83 22.74 -17.80
N GLN A 450 39.22 23.40 -18.79
CA GLN A 450 39.71 23.39 -20.18
C GLN A 450 40.98 24.23 -20.38
N LEU A 451 41.13 25.33 -19.64
CA LEU A 451 42.34 26.17 -19.65
C LEU A 451 43.54 25.47 -18.99
N ASP A 452 43.33 24.68 -17.94
CA ASP A 452 44.40 23.89 -17.30
C ASP A 452 44.88 22.72 -18.18
N GLN A 453 43.99 22.07 -18.94
CA GLN A 453 44.39 21.06 -19.94
C GLN A 453 45.20 21.68 -21.10
N HIS A 454 44.95 22.94 -21.46
CA HIS A 454 45.71 23.63 -22.50
C HIS A 454 47.09 24.12 -22.05
N ARG A 455 47.30 24.37 -20.75
CA ARG A 455 48.63 24.72 -20.19
C ARG A 455 49.56 23.51 -20.03
N TYR A 456 49.02 22.31 -19.79
CA TYR A 456 49.84 21.08 -19.71
C TYR A 456 50.08 20.37 -21.05
N GLY A 457 49.36 20.73 -22.12
CA GLY A 457 49.51 20.15 -23.46
C GLY A 457 50.58 20.78 -24.37
N LYS A 458 51.26 21.85 -23.95
CA LYS A 458 52.29 22.58 -24.74
C LYS A 458 53.73 22.42 -24.22
N GLY A 459 53.99 21.39 -23.42
CA GLY A 459 55.32 21.11 -22.83
C GLY A 459 56.03 19.86 -23.36
N VAL A 460 55.54 19.20 -24.42
CA VAL A 460 56.21 18.06 -25.05
C VAL A 460 56.09 18.20 -26.55
N LEU A 461 57.08 18.83 -27.17
CA LEU A 461 57.57 18.68 -28.57
C LEU A 461 58.39 19.93 -28.93
N ALA A 462 59.65 19.95 -28.50
CA ALA A 462 60.80 20.53 -29.17
C ALA A 462 62.07 20.10 -28.43
#